data_AF-A0A6M5YDT4-F1
#
_entry.id   AF-A0A6M5YDT4-F1
#
_cell.length_a   1.000
_cell.length_b   1.000
_cell.length_c   1.000
_cell.angle_alpha   90.00
_cell.angle_beta   90.00
_cell.angle_gamma   90.00
#
_symmetry.space_group_name_H-M   'P 1'
#
loop_
_entity.id
_entity.type
_entity.pdbx_description
1 polymer ?
#
loop_
_entity_poly.entity_id
_entity_poly.type
_entity_poly.pdbx_seq_one_letter_code
_entity_poly.pdbx_strand_id
1 'polypeptide(L)'
;MKPFLSLFFFLVGFAALAQKSTHSSLNTSINEDGKTMSIRAEGQRNGRVINYDRTFDVTRLSNAERDALKKRVLDSLGIGDAPDWAESRISIGPEDDRRSSGALGGTMVTPEPPTPPSFVDPSVPDGQELVTFQCATCAGRIRLTLTSASASYSFVWDTRRDKDKRFFPYQLALPFGNYQLKYYQNGVLQIQSGFTVKSGNENQVVIK
;
A
#
# COMPACT_ATOMS: atom_id res chain seq x y z
N MET A 1 -4.98 72.64 -8.54
CA MET A 1 -3.75 72.35 -7.78
C MET A 1 -4.08 71.34 -6.69
N LYS A 2 -3.28 70.26 -6.61
CA LYS A 2 -3.09 69.30 -5.49
C LYS A 2 -4.20 68.26 -5.18
N PRO A 3 -4.06 67.03 -5.70
CA PRO A 3 -4.65 65.82 -5.12
C PRO A 3 -3.60 65.14 -4.22
N PHE A 4 -3.55 65.48 -2.93
CA PHE A 4 -2.62 64.84 -1.99
C PHE A 4 -3.22 64.78 -0.59
N LEU A 5 -4.24 63.95 -0.39
CA LEU A 5 -4.52 63.40 0.94
C LEU A 5 -5.39 62.15 0.79
N SER A 6 -5.10 61.14 1.61
CA SER A 6 -5.84 59.87 1.75
C SER A 6 -5.36 58.67 0.91
N LEU A 7 -4.10 58.70 0.47
CA LEU A 7 -3.26 57.51 0.36
C LEU A 7 -2.78 57.09 1.77
N PHE A 8 -3.67 56.65 2.66
CA PHE A 8 -3.25 56.20 4.01
C PHE A 8 -4.22 55.21 4.68
N PHE A 9 -4.75 54.24 3.94
CA PHE A 9 -5.41 53.06 4.55
C PHE A 9 -5.16 51.78 3.75
N PHE A 10 -3.92 51.61 3.29
CA PHE A 10 -3.41 50.37 2.71
C PHE A 10 -2.35 49.82 3.65
N LEU A 11 -2.74 49.20 4.77
CA LEU A 11 -1.86 48.39 5.64
C LEU A 11 -2.67 47.82 6.82
N VAL A 12 -3.66 46.97 6.53
CA VAL A 12 -4.09 45.96 7.50
C VAL A 12 -3.52 44.64 7.01
N GLY A 13 -2.49 44.19 7.71
CA GLY A 13 -1.69 43.04 7.34
C GLY A 13 -2.52 41.76 7.30
N PHE A 14 -2.62 41.19 6.11
CA PHE A 14 -2.83 39.76 5.98
C PHE A 14 -1.51 39.08 6.32
N ALA A 15 -1.31 38.76 7.60
CA ALA A 15 -0.35 37.72 7.98
C ALA A 15 -0.93 36.38 7.48
N ALA A 16 -0.76 36.13 6.18
CA ALA A 16 -1.07 34.85 5.59
C ALA A 16 -0.20 33.80 6.30
N LEU A 17 -0.87 32.90 7.00
CA LEU A 17 -0.31 31.70 7.59
C LEU A 17 0.46 30.96 6.49
N ALA A 18 1.79 31.10 6.47
CA ALA A 18 2.65 30.12 5.83
C ALA A 18 2.66 28.89 6.74
N GLN A 19 1.51 28.22 6.87
CA GLN A 19 1.47 26.81 7.19
C GLN A 19 2.17 26.13 6.01
N LYS A 20 3.50 26.09 6.07
CA LYS A 20 4.29 25.14 5.30
C LYS A 20 3.93 23.80 5.91
N SER A 21 2.79 23.27 5.48
CA SER A 21 2.44 21.87 5.61
C SER A 21 3.72 21.12 5.25
N THR A 22 4.27 20.44 6.25
CA THR A 22 5.32 19.46 6.06
C THR A 22 4.69 18.34 5.23
N HIS A 23 4.46 18.60 3.95
CA HIS A 23 3.97 17.64 2.99
C HIS A 23 5.06 16.57 2.93
N SER A 24 4.78 15.40 3.52
CA SER A 24 5.60 14.22 3.33
C SER A 24 5.48 13.82 1.86
N SER A 25 6.41 14.32 1.06
CA SER A 25 6.51 14.04 -0.38
C SER A 25 7.31 12.75 -0.55
N LEU A 26 6.80 11.66 0.00
CA LEU A 26 7.39 10.35 -0.17
C LEU A 26 6.76 9.67 -1.40
N ASN A 27 7.58 9.40 -2.41
CA ASN A 27 7.17 8.65 -3.58
C ASN A 27 7.79 7.24 -3.51
N THR A 28 6.95 6.23 -3.31
CA THR A 28 7.36 4.83 -3.29
C THR A 28 6.82 4.14 -4.53
N SER A 29 7.69 3.48 -5.28
CA SER A 29 7.37 2.68 -6.46
C SER A 29 7.94 1.28 -6.28
N ILE A 30 7.09 0.27 -6.48
CA ILE A 30 7.47 -1.14 -6.40
C ILE A 30 7.08 -1.78 -7.71
N ASN A 31 8.05 -2.38 -8.38
CA ASN A 31 7.85 -3.10 -9.62
C ASN A 31 8.33 -4.54 -9.42
N GLU A 32 7.46 -5.50 -9.69
CA GLU A 32 7.78 -6.92 -9.60
C GLU A 32 7.42 -7.57 -10.93
N ASP A 33 8.37 -8.27 -11.54
CA ASP A 33 8.20 -8.94 -12.83
C ASP A 33 8.36 -10.47 -12.72
N GLY A 34 8.22 -11.01 -11.51
CA GLY A 34 8.36 -12.44 -11.19
C GLY A 34 9.80 -12.96 -11.18
N LYS A 35 10.75 -12.23 -11.79
CA LYS A 35 12.19 -12.53 -11.74
C LYS A 35 12.92 -11.59 -10.80
N THR A 36 12.54 -10.32 -10.86
CA THR A 36 13.13 -9.24 -10.09
C THR A 36 12.06 -8.42 -9.39
N MET A 37 12.44 -7.85 -8.25
CA MET A 37 11.64 -6.87 -7.52
C MET A 37 12.47 -5.60 -7.37
N SER A 38 12.05 -4.51 -8.00
CA SER A 38 12.65 -3.19 -7.85
C SER A 38 11.82 -2.35 -6.89
N ILE A 39 12.44 -1.89 -5.80
CA ILE A 39 11.84 -0.99 -4.81
C ILE A 39 12.58 0.34 -4.88
N ARG A 40 11.86 1.39 -5.26
CA ARG A 40 12.35 2.77 -5.25
C ARG A 40 11.53 3.59 -4.26
N ALA A 41 12.20 4.30 -3.36
CA ALA A 41 11.59 5.27 -2.46
C ALA A 41 12.42 6.53 -2.42
N GLU A 42 11.80 7.66 -2.78
CA GLU A 42 12.46 8.96 -2.82
C GLU A 42 11.56 10.00 -2.14
N GLY A 43 12.13 10.81 -1.25
CA GLY A 43 11.40 11.89 -0.62
C GLY A 43 11.79 12.19 0.82
N GLN A 44 10.89 12.82 1.56
CA GLN A 44 11.05 13.07 2.99
C GLN A 44 9.88 12.51 3.81
N ARG A 45 10.20 11.80 4.88
CA ARG A 45 9.25 11.30 5.89
C ARG A 45 9.84 11.51 7.28
N ASN A 46 9.06 12.06 8.21
CA ASN A 46 9.50 12.35 9.59
C ASN A 46 10.80 13.19 9.67
N GLY A 47 11.01 14.13 8.74
CA GLY A 47 12.23 14.95 8.67
C GLY A 47 13.47 14.21 8.16
N ARG A 48 13.34 12.93 7.77
CA ARG A 48 14.42 12.13 7.18
C ARG A 48 14.27 12.08 5.67
N VAL A 49 15.34 12.41 4.95
CA VAL A 49 15.45 12.19 3.51
C VAL A 49 15.64 10.69 3.27
N ILE A 50 14.78 10.12 2.43
CA ILE A 50 14.86 8.74 1.99
C ILE A 50 15.22 8.78 0.50
N ASN A 51 16.34 8.14 0.16
CA ASN A 51 16.73 7.86 -1.21
C ASN A 51 17.14 6.39 -1.28
N TYR A 52 16.25 5.58 -1.80
CA TYR A 52 16.40 4.13 -1.88
C TYR A 52 16.04 3.68 -3.29
N ASP A 53 16.93 2.91 -3.92
CA ASP A 53 16.71 2.27 -5.20
C ASP A 53 17.46 0.95 -5.20
N ARG A 54 16.73 -0.16 -5.04
CA ARG A 54 17.31 -1.49 -5.08
C ARG A 54 16.45 -2.45 -5.87
N THR A 55 17.13 -3.37 -6.53
CA THR A 55 16.53 -4.49 -7.25
C THR A 55 16.99 -5.80 -6.62
N PHE A 56 16.05 -6.70 -6.38
CA PHE A 56 16.27 -8.02 -5.79
C PHE A 56 15.97 -9.09 -6.83
N ASP A 57 16.76 -10.16 -6.84
CA ASP A 57 16.40 -11.40 -7.51
C ASP A 57 15.38 -12.14 -6.63
N VAL A 58 14.21 -12.40 -7.19
CA VAL A 58 13.09 -13.04 -6.49
C VAL A 58 12.63 -14.32 -7.18
N THR A 59 13.44 -14.85 -8.11
CA THR A 59 13.14 -16.08 -8.88
C THR A 59 12.97 -17.30 -7.98
N ARG A 60 13.67 -17.34 -6.85
CA ARG A 60 13.65 -18.44 -5.88
C ARG A 60 12.75 -18.18 -4.67
N LEU A 61 12.05 -17.05 -4.66
CA LEU A 61 11.16 -16.69 -3.56
C LEU A 61 9.73 -17.09 -3.90
N SER A 62 9.04 -17.68 -2.93
CA SER A 62 7.59 -17.82 -2.92
C SER A 62 6.92 -16.44 -2.82
N ASN A 63 5.61 -16.37 -3.07
CA ASN A 63 4.85 -15.12 -2.91
C ASN A 63 5.00 -14.57 -1.49
N ALA A 64 4.87 -15.42 -0.47
CA ALA A 64 5.00 -15.04 0.93
C ALA A 64 6.38 -14.45 1.25
N GLU A 65 7.45 -15.03 0.69
CA GLU A 65 8.81 -14.51 0.87
C GLU A 65 9.05 -13.19 0.12
N ARG A 66 8.41 -13.00 -1.04
CA ARG A 66 8.43 -11.72 -1.76
C ARG A 66 7.71 -10.63 -0.97
N ASP A 67 6.54 -10.93 -0.42
CA ASP A 67 5.79 -9.99 0.42
C ASP A 67 6.56 -9.67 1.72
N ALA A 68 7.15 -10.67 2.37
CA ALA A 68 8.01 -10.47 3.54
C ALA A 68 9.25 -9.62 3.20
N LEU A 69 9.88 -9.84 2.04
CA LEU A 69 11.01 -9.03 1.56
C LEU A 69 10.59 -7.57 1.37
N LYS A 70 9.47 -7.34 0.69
CA LYS A 70 8.91 -6.00 0.47
C LYS A 70 8.62 -5.30 1.80
N LYS A 71 7.91 -5.97 2.71
CA LYS A 71 7.60 -5.44 4.05
C LYS A 71 8.86 -5.05 4.80
N ARG A 72 9.82 -5.98 4.92
CA ARG A 72 11.10 -5.72 5.58
C ARG A 72 11.86 -4.54 4.99
N VAL A 73 11.88 -4.41 3.66
CA VAL A 73 12.52 -3.26 3.00
C VAL A 73 11.82 -1.97 3.36
N LEU A 74 10.49 -1.91 3.26
CA LEU A 74 9.72 -0.71 3.60
C LEU A 74 9.85 -0.35 5.08
N ASP A 75 9.84 -1.33 5.98
CA ASP A 75 10.04 -1.15 7.43
C ASP A 75 11.42 -0.56 7.72
N SER A 76 12.46 -1.06 7.04
CA SER A 76 13.84 -0.54 7.18
C SER A 76 13.98 0.92 6.75
N LEU A 77 13.11 1.36 5.83
CA LEU A 77 13.05 2.74 5.38
C LEU A 77 12.20 3.62 6.31
N GLY A 78 11.55 3.04 7.32
CA GLY A 78 10.53 3.71 8.12
C GLY A 78 9.31 4.10 7.29
N ILE A 79 9.12 3.43 6.14
CA ILE A 79 8.01 3.63 5.21
C ILE A 79 6.89 2.62 5.48
N GLY A 80 7.26 1.44 5.97
CA GLY A 80 6.33 0.41 6.38
C GLY A 80 5.43 0.86 7.54
N ASP A 81 4.40 0.06 7.77
CA ASP A 81 3.51 0.22 8.91
C ASP A 81 4.31 0.11 10.22
N ALA A 82 3.90 0.84 11.26
CA ALA A 82 4.65 1.02 12.51
C ALA A 82 5.19 -0.31 13.13
N PRO A 83 6.33 -0.27 13.85
CA PRO A 83 7.14 -1.45 14.12
C PRO A 83 6.51 -2.43 15.11
N ASP A 84 6.59 -3.70 14.73
CA ASP A 84 6.41 -4.87 15.57
C ASP A 84 7.59 -5.00 16.55
N TRP A 85 7.45 -4.45 17.75
CA TRP A 85 8.36 -4.73 18.87
C TRP A 85 7.88 -5.94 19.70
N ALA A 86 6.95 -6.76 19.21
CA ALA A 86 6.47 -7.93 19.96
C ALA A 86 7.32 -9.20 19.75
N GLU A 87 8.15 -9.30 18.70
CA GLU A 87 8.90 -10.54 18.41
C GLU A 87 10.43 -10.47 18.63
N SER A 88 10.91 -9.57 19.49
CA SER A 88 12.23 -9.74 20.12
C SER A 88 12.12 -10.32 21.52
N ARG A 89 11.73 -11.59 21.58
CA ARG A 89 12.36 -12.53 22.52
C ARG A 89 12.77 -13.79 21.78
N ILE A 90 14.03 -13.76 21.34
CA ILE A 90 14.80 -14.96 21.08
C ILE A 90 14.77 -15.84 22.34
N SER A 91 14.39 -17.11 22.20
CA SER A 91 15.09 -18.18 22.91
C SER A 91 15.25 -19.37 21.98
N ILE A 92 16.50 -19.64 21.66
CA ILE A 92 16.99 -20.74 20.84
C ILE A 92 17.07 -22.01 21.70
N GLY A 93 16.46 -23.10 21.20
CA GLY A 93 16.88 -24.51 21.32
C GLY A 93 16.60 -25.27 22.63
N PRO A 94 16.77 -26.62 22.65
CA PRO A 94 17.06 -27.55 21.54
C PRO A 94 15.99 -28.65 21.35
N GLU A 95 16.14 -29.43 20.28
CA GLU A 95 15.55 -30.77 20.09
C GLU A 95 15.48 -31.60 21.38
N ASP A 96 14.33 -32.24 21.62
CA ASP A 96 14.34 -33.60 22.12
C ASP A 96 13.06 -34.38 21.76
N ASP A 97 13.28 -35.68 21.64
CA ASP A 97 12.42 -36.73 21.13
C ASP A 97 11.07 -36.95 21.86
N ARG A 98 10.23 -37.72 21.16
CA ARG A 98 9.38 -38.84 21.63
C ARG A 98 7.87 -38.61 21.85
N ARG A 99 7.15 -39.57 21.22
CA ARG A 99 5.86 -40.21 21.60
C ARG A 99 4.60 -39.54 20.99
N SER A 100 3.59 -40.21 20.46
CA SER A 100 3.32 -41.60 20.05
C SER A 100 1.91 -41.61 19.44
N SER A 101 1.72 -42.41 18.37
CA SER A 101 0.54 -43.22 17.99
C SER A 101 -0.88 -42.66 18.15
N GLY A 102 -1.67 -42.70 17.08
CA GLY A 102 -3.13 -42.58 17.21
C GLY A 102 -3.96 -42.59 15.91
N ALA A 103 -4.24 -43.79 15.43
CA ALA A 103 -5.50 -44.28 14.83
C ALA A 103 -6.11 -43.65 13.55
N LEU A 104 -6.33 -44.57 12.61
CA LEU A 104 -7.24 -44.57 11.47
C LEU A 104 -8.68 -44.21 11.83
N GLY A 105 -9.36 -43.47 10.95
CA GLY A 105 -10.81 -43.29 10.97
C GLY A 105 -11.28 -42.43 9.80
N GLY A 106 -11.69 -43.06 8.69
CA GLY A 106 -12.19 -42.39 7.51
C GLY A 106 -13.64 -41.91 7.65
N THR A 107 -13.95 -40.79 7.00
CA THR A 107 -15.30 -40.48 6.53
C THR A 107 -15.17 -39.77 5.19
N MET A 108 -15.67 -40.38 4.11
CA MET A 108 -15.78 -39.72 2.80
C MET A 108 -16.88 -38.66 2.89
N VAL A 109 -16.50 -37.39 2.75
CA VAL A 109 -17.43 -36.29 2.50
C VAL A 109 -17.22 -35.80 1.08
N THR A 110 -18.30 -35.81 0.31
CA THR A 110 -18.41 -35.27 -1.06
C THR A 110 -17.91 -33.82 -1.12
N PRO A 111 -16.97 -33.46 -2.01
CA PRO A 111 -16.49 -32.08 -2.12
C PRO A 111 -17.54 -31.18 -2.77
N GLU A 112 -18.02 -30.21 -1.99
CA GLU A 112 -18.65 -28.98 -2.47
C GLU A 112 -17.63 -28.17 -3.29
N PRO A 113 -18.03 -27.48 -4.39
CA PRO A 113 -17.12 -26.66 -5.19
C PRO A 113 -16.38 -25.63 -4.31
N PRO A 114 -15.07 -25.42 -4.51
CA PRO A 114 -14.28 -24.55 -3.65
C PRO A 114 -14.77 -23.11 -3.77
N THR A 115 -15.41 -22.61 -2.72
CA THR A 115 -15.46 -21.18 -2.44
C THR A 115 -14.03 -20.63 -2.49
N PRO A 116 -13.73 -19.60 -3.28
CA PRO A 116 -12.40 -18.98 -3.30
C PRO A 116 -12.00 -18.63 -1.87
N PRO A 117 -10.78 -18.95 -1.42
CA PRO A 117 -10.35 -18.59 -0.08
C PRO A 117 -10.35 -17.07 0.05
N SER A 118 -11.26 -16.53 0.86
CA SER A 118 -11.11 -15.21 1.48
C SER A 118 -9.89 -15.28 2.38
N PHE A 119 -8.72 -14.92 1.85
CA PHE A 119 -7.57 -14.57 2.67
C PHE A 119 -7.89 -13.24 3.36
N VAL A 120 -8.47 -13.31 4.55
CA VAL A 120 -8.43 -12.22 5.51
C VAL A 120 -7.10 -12.38 6.25
N ASP A 121 -6.11 -11.59 5.88
CA ASP A 121 -4.84 -11.47 6.61
C ASP A 121 -5.12 -10.77 7.96
N PRO A 122 -4.91 -11.43 9.11
CA PRO A 122 -5.40 -10.97 10.42
C PRO A 122 -4.49 -9.92 11.10
N SER A 123 -3.94 -8.96 10.36
CA SER A 123 -3.13 -7.90 10.99
C SER A 123 -3.21 -6.55 10.26
N VAL A 124 -4.44 -6.02 10.13
CA VAL A 124 -4.62 -4.60 9.80
C VAL A 124 -4.13 -3.77 10.99
N PRO A 125 -3.13 -2.88 10.85
CA PRO A 125 -2.65 -2.05 11.95
C PRO A 125 -3.74 -1.13 12.49
N ASP A 126 -3.72 -0.85 13.80
CA ASP A 126 -4.62 0.13 14.42
C ASP A 126 -4.59 1.46 13.66
N GLY A 127 -5.78 1.94 13.27
CA GLY A 127 -5.93 3.18 12.49
C GLY A 127 -5.96 2.98 10.97
N GLN A 128 -5.90 1.74 10.48
CA GLN A 128 -6.04 1.37 9.07
C GLN A 128 -7.24 0.46 8.84
N GLU A 129 -7.72 0.41 7.59
CA GLU A 129 -8.73 -0.56 7.15
C GLU A 129 -8.29 -1.17 5.83
N LEU A 130 -8.70 -2.41 5.60
CA LEU A 130 -8.45 -3.09 4.33
C LEU A 130 -9.37 -2.51 3.24
N VAL A 131 -8.78 -1.99 2.18
CA VAL A 131 -9.51 -1.45 1.03
C VAL A 131 -9.38 -2.40 -0.15
N THR A 132 -10.51 -2.85 -0.69
CA THR A 132 -10.57 -3.72 -1.85
C THR A 132 -10.83 -2.90 -3.11
N PHE A 133 -9.85 -2.87 -4.00
CA PHE A 133 -9.98 -2.34 -5.35
C PHE A 133 -10.45 -3.45 -6.27
N GLN A 134 -11.53 -3.20 -7.01
CA GLN A 134 -12.08 -4.14 -7.97
C GLN A 134 -12.07 -3.53 -9.37
N CYS A 135 -11.70 -4.33 -10.35
CA CYS A 135 -11.84 -3.96 -11.75
C CYS A 135 -12.03 -5.21 -12.61
N ALA A 136 -13.15 -5.27 -13.33
CA ALA A 136 -13.47 -6.42 -14.18
C ALA A 136 -12.78 -6.36 -15.55
N THR A 137 -12.54 -5.14 -16.06
CA THR A 137 -12.11 -4.88 -17.44
C THR A 137 -10.69 -4.34 -17.55
N CYS A 138 -10.00 -4.16 -16.42
CA CYS A 138 -8.65 -3.63 -16.39
C CYS A 138 -7.64 -4.61 -16.99
N ALA A 139 -6.97 -4.17 -18.06
CA ALA A 139 -5.95 -4.95 -18.76
C ALA A 139 -4.80 -4.06 -19.27
N GLY A 140 -3.69 -4.66 -19.66
CA GLY A 140 -2.50 -3.95 -20.11
C GLY A 140 -1.64 -3.39 -18.97
N ARG A 141 -0.95 -2.28 -19.24
CA ARG A 141 -0.12 -1.61 -18.26
C ARG A 141 -0.99 -0.71 -17.39
N ILE A 142 -1.03 -1.00 -16.09
CA ILE A 142 -1.89 -0.32 -15.13
C ILE A 142 -1.03 0.52 -14.21
N ARG A 143 -1.46 1.74 -13.89
CA ARG A 143 -0.93 2.52 -12.77
C ARG A 143 -2.07 2.99 -11.88
N LEU A 144 -1.95 2.75 -10.58
CA LEU A 144 -2.87 3.20 -9.55
C LEU A 144 -2.14 4.21 -8.68
N THR A 145 -2.70 5.40 -8.52
CA THR A 145 -2.17 6.43 -7.63
C THR A 145 -3.24 6.77 -6.61
N LEU A 146 -2.87 6.73 -5.33
CA LEU A 146 -3.72 7.10 -4.20
C LEU A 146 -3.07 8.29 -3.50
N THR A 147 -3.78 9.40 -3.38
CA THR A 147 -3.26 10.59 -2.71
C THR A 147 -4.20 11.00 -1.58
N SER A 148 -3.68 11.07 -0.36
CA SER A 148 -4.35 11.67 0.79
C SER A 148 -3.67 12.99 1.17
N ALA A 149 -4.15 13.63 2.24
CA ALA A 149 -3.51 14.84 2.76
C ALA A 149 -2.08 14.60 3.28
N SER A 150 -1.79 13.38 3.74
CA SER A 150 -0.55 13.03 4.45
C SER A 150 0.33 12.02 3.71
N ALA A 151 -0.19 11.33 2.68
CA ALA A 151 0.54 10.28 1.98
C ALA A 151 0.17 10.19 0.49
N SER A 152 1.11 9.68 -0.30
CA SER A 152 0.86 9.33 -1.70
C SER A 152 1.42 7.95 -1.98
N TYR A 153 0.59 7.08 -2.56
CA TYR A 153 0.93 5.73 -2.95
C TYR A 153 0.85 5.63 -4.47
N SER A 154 1.84 5.03 -5.11
CA SER A 154 1.84 4.82 -6.56
C SER A 154 2.29 3.41 -6.88
N PHE A 155 1.46 2.70 -7.60
CA PHE A 155 1.69 1.32 -7.96
C PHE A 155 1.58 1.15 -9.47
N VAL A 156 2.45 0.35 -10.06
CA VAL A 156 2.51 0.13 -11.51
C VAL A 156 2.64 -1.36 -11.78
N TRP A 157 1.78 -1.88 -12.65
CA TRP A 157 1.76 -3.29 -13.05
C TRP A 157 1.66 -3.43 -14.56
N ASP A 158 2.12 -4.55 -15.10
CA ASP A 158 1.99 -4.90 -16.51
C ASP A 158 1.38 -6.29 -16.66
N THR A 159 0.04 -6.33 -16.85
CA THR A 159 -0.71 -7.58 -16.98
C THR A 159 -0.45 -8.33 -18.30
N ARG A 160 0.28 -7.74 -19.26
CA ARG A 160 0.63 -8.42 -20.51
C ARG A 160 1.75 -9.45 -20.33
N ARG A 161 2.59 -9.27 -19.31
CA ARG A 161 3.69 -10.19 -19.01
C ARG A 161 3.25 -11.35 -18.12
N ASP A 162 2.29 -11.11 -17.24
CA ASP A 162 1.79 -12.08 -16.28
C ASP A 162 0.40 -12.57 -16.72
N LYS A 163 0.36 -13.48 -17.69
CA LYS A 163 -0.89 -14.01 -18.28
C LYS A 163 -1.77 -14.75 -17.27
N ASP A 164 -1.17 -15.24 -16.18
CA ASP A 164 -1.83 -16.10 -15.19
C ASP A 164 -2.29 -15.34 -13.94
N LYS A 165 -2.04 -14.03 -13.83
CA LYS A 165 -2.38 -13.24 -12.63
C LYS A 165 -3.35 -12.12 -12.96
N ARG A 166 -4.63 -12.33 -12.62
CA ARG A 166 -5.59 -11.22 -12.54
C ARG A 166 -5.15 -10.33 -11.38
N PHE A 167 -4.76 -9.10 -11.70
CA PHE A 167 -4.33 -8.11 -10.70
C PHE A 167 -5.47 -7.70 -9.76
N PHE A 168 -6.71 -7.73 -10.25
CA PHE A 168 -7.90 -7.45 -9.47
C PHE A 168 -8.63 -8.74 -9.08
N PRO A 169 -9.23 -8.81 -7.87
CA PRO A 169 -9.27 -7.74 -6.86
C PRO A 169 -7.93 -7.52 -6.15
N TYR A 170 -7.60 -6.26 -5.87
CA TYR A 170 -6.39 -5.88 -5.14
C TYR A 170 -6.76 -5.32 -3.78
N GLN A 171 -6.08 -5.76 -2.72
CA GLN A 171 -6.34 -5.32 -1.36
C GLN A 171 -5.15 -4.53 -0.81
N LEU A 172 -5.43 -3.43 -0.13
CA LEU A 172 -4.43 -2.56 0.47
C LEU A 172 -4.92 -2.03 1.80
N ALA A 173 -4.14 -2.18 2.86
CA ALA A 173 -4.37 -1.51 4.13
C ALA A 173 -4.10 -0.01 3.95
N LEU A 174 -5.10 0.82 4.25
CA LEU A 174 -4.98 2.27 4.17
C LEU A 174 -5.40 2.91 5.50
N PRO A 175 -4.68 3.93 5.98
CA PRO A 175 -5.13 4.74 7.11
C PRO A 175 -6.50 5.35 6.85
N PHE A 176 -7.29 5.55 7.92
CA PHE A 176 -8.56 6.26 7.80
C PHE A 176 -8.37 7.66 7.22
N GLY A 177 -9.24 8.05 6.29
CA GLY A 177 -9.15 9.36 5.67
C GLY A 177 -9.72 9.44 4.26
N ASN A 178 -9.58 10.62 3.67
CA ASN A 178 -10.02 10.89 2.30
C ASN A 178 -8.87 10.70 1.32
N TYR A 179 -9.15 9.97 0.25
CA TYR A 179 -8.20 9.64 -0.80
C TYR A 179 -8.71 10.08 -2.16
N GLN A 180 -7.79 10.56 -2.99
CA GLN A 180 -7.98 10.74 -4.41
C GLN A 180 -7.31 9.59 -5.14
N LEU A 181 -8.13 8.82 -5.84
CA LEU A 181 -7.73 7.77 -6.75
C LEU A 181 -7.47 8.36 -8.14
N LYS A 182 -6.35 7.99 -8.75
CA LYS A 182 -6.13 8.09 -10.19
C LYS A 182 -5.75 6.73 -10.74
N TYR A 183 -6.49 6.27 -11.74
CA TYR A 183 -6.24 5.01 -12.43
C TYR A 183 -5.85 5.30 -13.88
N TYR A 184 -4.71 4.77 -14.30
CA TYR A 184 -4.18 4.90 -15.65
C TYR A 184 -4.08 3.51 -16.30
N GLN A 185 -4.47 3.45 -17.57
CA GLN A 185 -4.34 2.27 -18.40
C GLN A 185 -3.54 2.62 -19.65
N ASN A 186 -2.47 1.86 -19.89
CA ASN A 186 -1.48 2.09 -20.95
C ASN A 186 -0.94 3.53 -20.97
N GLY A 187 -0.83 4.15 -19.79
CA GLY A 187 -0.36 5.54 -19.62
C GLY A 187 -1.44 6.62 -19.75
N VAL A 188 -2.67 6.26 -20.11
CA VAL A 188 -3.80 7.20 -20.23
C VAL A 188 -4.62 7.18 -18.95
N LEU A 189 -4.91 8.36 -18.38
CA LEU A 189 -5.82 8.48 -17.23
C LEU A 189 -7.23 8.03 -17.65
N GLN A 190 -7.74 6.99 -17.01
CA GLN A 190 -9.09 6.47 -17.28
C GLN A 190 -10.07 6.95 -16.21
N ILE A 191 -9.65 6.96 -14.93
CA ILE A 191 -10.53 7.35 -13.82
C ILE A 191 -9.78 8.27 -12.87
N GLN A 192 -10.51 9.27 -12.38
CA GLN A 192 -10.15 10.05 -11.22
C GLN A 192 -11.37 10.15 -10.28
N SER A 193 -11.25 9.64 -9.07
CA SER A 193 -12.37 9.59 -8.11
C SER A 193 -11.90 9.79 -6.68
N GLY A 194 -12.76 10.34 -5.83
CA GLY A 194 -12.53 10.42 -4.39
C GLY A 194 -13.19 9.26 -3.65
N PHE A 195 -12.56 8.74 -2.60
CA PHE A 195 -13.18 7.80 -1.66
C PHE A 195 -12.70 8.05 -0.23
N THR A 196 -13.46 7.57 0.75
CA THR A 196 -13.14 7.72 2.17
C THR A 196 -12.98 6.35 2.80
N VAL A 197 -11.86 6.14 3.49
CA VAL A 197 -11.60 4.94 4.28
C VAL A 197 -12.10 5.18 5.70
N LYS A 198 -13.03 4.33 6.16
CA LYS A 198 -13.63 4.38 7.50
C LYS A 198 -13.43 3.05 8.21
N SER A 199 -13.33 3.11 9.54
CA SER A 199 -13.29 1.92 10.38
C SER A 199 -14.59 1.12 10.29
N GLY A 200 -14.48 -0.21 10.30
CA GLY A 200 -15.61 -1.13 10.47
C GLY A 200 -16.61 -1.13 9.32
N ASN A 201 -16.23 -0.62 8.15
CA ASN A 201 -17.04 -0.67 6.93
C ASN A 201 -16.28 -1.45 5.84
N GLU A 202 -17.03 -2.08 4.93
CA GLU A 202 -16.43 -2.61 3.70
C GLU A 202 -15.96 -1.46 2.82
N ASN A 203 -14.66 -1.19 2.83
CA ASN A 203 -14.06 -0.19 1.95
C ASN A 203 -13.80 -0.82 0.59
N GLN A 204 -14.77 -0.73 -0.31
CA GLN A 204 -14.65 -1.22 -1.68
C GLN A 204 -14.62 -0.08 -2.68
N VAL A 205 -13.68 -0.15 -3.62
CA VAL A 205 -13.50 0.83 -4.70
C VAL A 205 -13.60 0.10 -6.03
N VAL A 206 -14.66 0.37 -6.79
CA VAL A 206 -14.87 -0.23 -8.12
C VAL A 206 -14.34 0.72 -9.19
N ILE A 207 -13.36 0.25 -9.95
CA ILE A 207 -12.78 0.89 -11.13
C ILE A 207 -13.57 0.40 -12.34
N LYS A 208 -14.32 1.29 -12.99
CA LYS A 208 -15.20 0.99 -14.12
C LYS A 208 -14.61 1.46 -15.45
#